data_AF-A0A9D1P1N8-F1
#
_entry.id   AF-A0A9D1P1N8-F1
#
_cell.length_a   1.000
_cell.length_b   1.000
_cell.length_c   1.000
_cell.angle_alpha   90.00
_cell.angle_beta   90.00
_cell.angle_gamma   90.00
#
_symmetry.space_group_name_H-M   'P 1'
#
loop_
_entity.id
_entity.type
_entity.pdbx_description
1 polymer ?
#
loop_
_entity_poly.entity_id
_entity_poly.type
_entity_poly.pdbx_seq_one_letter_code
_entity_poly.pdbx_strand_id
1 'polypeptide(L)'
;MLTAIDQIANRNHLQIIKATVPYLPEREQKMISCLVKVLELRNVVRFFSHPPFRLCSCEGESDPPGLSELLNDIRSCCDEKERQFIDQFSGMMNTLELYAMMAGMEMSGDGEEEERESEETGDL
;
A
#
# COMPACT_ATOMS: atom_id res chain seq x y z
N MET A 1 16.37 -2.48 2.01
CA MET A 1 15.30 -2.45 3.05
C MET A 1 14.77 -3.87 3.20
N LEU A 2 14.44 -4.33 4.41
CA LEU A 2 13.72 -5.62 4.58
C LEU A 2 12.22 -5.36 4.47
N THR A 3 11.54 -6.12 3.64
CA THR A 3 10.07 -6.04 3.52
C THR A 3 9.40 -6.47 4.83
N ALA A 4 8.15 -6.08 5.05
CA ALA A 4 7.40 -6.49 6.24
C ALA A 4 7.33 -8.03 6.39
N ILE A 5 7.19 -8.75 5.27
CA ILE A 5 7.16 -10.22 5.27
C ILE A 5 8.53 -10.80 5.66
N ASP A 6 9.64 -10.20 5.23
CA ASP A 6 10.97 -10.62 5.65
C ASP A 6 11.17 -10.40 7.16
N GLN A 7 10.66 -9.30 7.72
CA GLN A 7 10.74 -9.04 9.15
C GLN A 7 9.98 -10.10 9.96
N ILE A 8 8.80 -10.52 9.48
CA ILE A 8 8.01 -11.60 10.07
C ILE A 8 8.76 -12.93 9.99
N ALA A 9 9.30 -13.26 8.81
CA ALA A 9 10.05 -14.48 8.58
C ALA A 9 11.28 -14.60 9.51
N ASN A 10 11.98 -13.48 9.75
CA ASN A 10 13.24 -13.42 10.49
C ASN A 10 13.14 -13.30 12.03
N ARG A 11 11.94 -13.43 12.62
CA ARG A 11 11.73 -13.35 14.09
C ARG A 11 12.49 -14.45 14.86
N ASN A 12 12.47 -14.40 16.20
CA ASN A 12 12.96 -15.47 17.08
C ASN A 12 14.47 -15.80 16.91
N HIS A 13 15.32 -14.78 16.87
CA HIS A 13 16.79 -14.93 16.77
C HIS A 13 17.29 -15.67 15.51
N LEU A 14 16.45 -15.86 14.49
CA LEU A 14 16.83 -16.53 13.24
C LEU A 14 17.98 -15.83 12.51
N GLN A 15 18.10 -14.51 12.64
CA GLN A 15 19.24 -13.77 12.06
C GLN A 15 20.58 -14.14 12.72
N ILE A 16 20.59 -14.49 14.01
CA ILE A 16 21.80 -14.96 14.69
C ILE A 16 22.23 -16.29 14.07
N ILE A 17 21.29 -17.24 13.95
CA ILE A 17 21.56 -18.57 13.36
C ILE A 17 22.04 -18.40 11.91
N LYS A 18 21.39 -17.56 11.11
CA LYS A 18 21.81 -17.26 9.73
C LYS A 18 23.22 -16.71 9.65
N ALA A 19 23.59 -15.79 10.54
CA ALA A 19 24.93 -15.21 10.59
C ALA A 19 26.01 -16.26 10.92
N THR A 20 25.65 -17.35 11.60
CA THR A 20 26.58 -18.46 11.88
C THR A 20 26.77 -19.40 10.70
N VAL A 21 25.83 -19.47 9.74
CA VAL A 21 25.86 -20.47 8.65
C VAL A 21 27.20 -20.47 7.89
N PRO A 22 27.78 -19.33 7.45
CA PRO A 22 29.03 -19.33 6.70
C PRO A 22 30.22 -19.96 7.43
N TYR A 23 30.15 -20.08 8.76
CA TYR A 23 31.21 -20.61 9.62
C TYR A 23 31.06 -22.11 9.91
N LEU A 24 29.99 -22.76 9.44
CA LEU A 24 29.77 -24.20 9.60
C LEU A 24 30.43 -25.00 8.46
N PRO A 25 30.72 -26.30 8.64
CA PRO A 25 31.13 -27.17 7.54
C PRO A 25 30.00 -27.37 6.52
N GLU A 26 30.33 -27.72 5.27
CA GLU A 26 29.40 -27.69 4.12
C GLU A 26 28.11 -28.51 4.34
N ARG A 27 28.22 -29.66 4.99
CA ARG A 27 27.08 -30.54 5.27
C ARG A 27 26.07 -29.86 6.21
N GLU A 28 26.58 -29.26 7.29
CA GLU A 28 25.80 -28.54 8.28
C GLU A 28 25.25 -27.24 7.70
N GLN A 29 25.99 -26.54 6.83
CA GLN A 29 25.47 -25.36 6.13
C GLN A 29 24.18 -25.69 5.36
N LYS A 30 24.18 -26.79 4.59
CA LYS A 30 23.01 -27.23 3.83
C LYS A 30 21.84 -27.55 4.76
N MET A 31 22.09 -28.35 5.80
CA MET A 31 21.07 -28.76 6.75
C MET A 31 20.47 -27.57 7.52
N ILE A 32 21.32 -26.69 8.07
CA ILE A 32 20.89 -25.52 8.84
C ILE A 32 20.21 -24.49 7.94
N SER A 33 20.68 -24.28 6.72
CA SER A 33 20.01 -23.38 5.76
C SER A 33 18.60 -23.85 5.45
N CYS A 34 18.41 -25.16 5.23
CA CYS A 34 17.10 -25.74 5.01
C CYS A 34 16.20 -25.57 6.25
N LEU A 35 16.73 -25.88 7.44
CA LEU A 35 15.99 -25.69 8.69
C LEU A 35 15.56 -24.24 8.89
N VAL A 36 16.46 -23.28 8.66
CA VAL A 36 16.17 -21.85 8.72
C VAL A 36 15.01 -21.50 7.79
N LYS A 37 14.99 -22.00 6.56
CA LYS A 37 13.90 -21.74 5.60
C LYS A 37 12.56 -22.31 6.07
N VAL A 38 12.57 -23.51 6.66
CA VAL A 38 11.37 -24.10 7.27
C VAL A 38 10.85 -23.25 8.43
N LEU A 39 11.75 -22.73 9.26
CA LEU A 39 11.39 -21.88 10.39
C LEU A 39 10.87 -20.51 9.95
N GLU A 40 11.43 -19.91 8.90
CA GLU A 40 10.92 -18.69 8.27
C GLU A 40 9.50 -18.88 7.76
N LEU A 41 9.26 -19.96 7.00
CA LEU A 41 7.93 -20.30 6.50
C LEU A 41 6.94 -20.50 7.65
N ARG A 42 7.36 -21.23 8.70
CA ARG A 42 6.54 -21.43 9.91
C ARG A 42 6.18 -20.10 10.57
N ASN A 43 7.12 -19.15 10.65
CA ASN A 43 6.85 -17.84 11.22
C ASN A 43 5.82 -17.05 10.40
N VAL A 44 5.93 -17.08 9.06
CA VAL A 44 4.97 -16.44 8.16
C VAL A 44 3.58 -17.07 8.30
N VAL A 45 3.48 -18.40 8.19
CA VAL A 45 2.20 -19.11 8.35
C VAL A 45 1.59 -18.82 9.72
N ARG A 46 2.37 -18.91 10.80
CA ARG A 46 1.88 -18.63 12.16
C ARG A 46 1.35 -17.21 12.29
N PHE A 47 2.02 -16.22 11.68
CA PHE A 47 1.59 -14.83 11.71
C PHE A 47 0.23 -14.65 11.02
N PHE A 48 -0.01 -15.27 9.88
CA PHE A 48 -1.30 -15.14 9.18
C PHE A 48 -2.40 -16.06 9.75
N SER A 49 -2.06 -17.19 10.37
CA SER A 49 -3.05 -18.06 11.02
C SER A 49 -3.51 -17.52 12.39
N HIS A 50 -2.66 -16.78 13.07
CA HIS A 50 -2.97 -16.11 14.34
C HIS A 50 -2.42 -14.68 14.24
N PRO A 51 -3.06 -13.80 13.45
CA PRO A 51 -2.65 -12.41 13.39
C PRO A 51 -2.57 -11.92 14.84
N PRO A 52 -1.44 -11.31 15.27
CA PRO A 52 -1.34 -10.78 16.61
C PRO A 52 -2.59 -9.93 16.80
N PHE A 53 -3.40 -10.32 17.78
CA PHE A 53 -4.67 -9.71 18.16
C PHE A 53 -4.59 -8.23 17.82
N ARG A 54 -5.40 -7.78 16.84
CA ARG A 54 -5.48 -6.38 16.46
C ARG A 54 -5.79 -5.62 17.74
N LEU A 55 -4.77 -5.09 18.40
CA LEU A 55 -4.86 -4.09 19.44
C LEU A 55 -5.16 -2.72 18.77
N CYS A 56 -6.07 -2.78 17.81
CA CYS A 56 -6.69 -1.72 17.04
C CYS A 56 -8.20 -2.00 17.10
N SER A 57 -8.71 -2.03 18.33
CA SER A 57 -10.10 -1.65 18.62
C SER A 57 -10.17 -0.22 19.16
N CYS A 58 -9.07 0.53 19.05
CA CYS A 58 -9.03 1.96 19.27
C CYS A 58 -8.23 2.57 18.12
N GLU A 59 -8.80 3.59 17.49
CA GLU A 59 -8.22 4.48 16.48
C GLU A 59 -8.32 4.02 15.02
N GLY A 60 -9.51 4.24 14.47
CA GLY A 60 -9.72 4.48 13.04
C GLY A 60 -9.78 3.23 12.18
N GLU A 61 -10.93 3.02 11.55
CA GLU A 61 -11.01 2.28 10.29
C GLU A 61 -10.16 3.04 9.26
N SER A 62 -8.85 2.85 9.26
CA SER A 62 -8.02 3.31 8.15
C SER A 62 -8.39 2.45 6.96
N ASP A 63 -8.88 3.09 5.89
CA ASP A 63 -9.09 2.44 4.61
C ASP A 63 -7.85 1.64 4.21
N PRO A 64 -8.02 0.51 3.47
CA PRO A 64 -6.89 -0.21 2.94
C PRO A 64 -5.96 0.75 2.18
N PRO A 65 -4.63 0.55 2.25
CA PRO A 65 -3.67 1.44 1.62
C PRO A 65 -4.01 1.64 0.14
N GLY A 66 -4.02 2.90 -0.29
CA GLY A 66 -4.41 3.28 -1.65
C GLY A 66 -3.39 2.83 -2.70
N LEU A 67 -3.80 2.87 -3.97
CA LEU A 67 -2.91 2.52 -5.09
C LEU A 67 -1.61 3.37 -5.11
N SER A 68 -1.69 4.65 -4.74
CA SER A 68 -0.52 5.54 -4.67
C SER A 68 0.51 5.09 -3.62
N GLU A 69 0.05 4.68 -2.45
CA GLU A 69 0.88 4.16 -1.37
C GLU A 69 1.52 2.82 -1.78
N LEU A 70 0.74 1.92 -2.40
CA LEU A 70 1.24 0.67 -2.95
C LEU A 70 2.33 0.88 -4.01
N LEU A 71 2.10 1.80 -4.96
CA LEU A 71 3.07 2.09 -6.01
C LEU A 71 4.38 2.65 -5.43
N ASN A 72 4.29 3.49 -4.40
CA ASN A 72 5.46 4.03 -3.71
C ASN A 72 6.25 2.93 -2.99
N ASP A 73 5.57 2.00 -2.32
CA ASP A 73 6.21 0.86 -1.65
C ASP A 73 6.91 -0.06 -2.65
N ILE A 74 6.25 -0.40 -3.76
CA ILE A 74 6.82 -1.27 -4.81
C ILE A 74 8.01 -0.59 -5.50
N ARG A 75 7.96 0.72 -5.73
CA ARG A 75 9.05 1.51 -6.33
C ARG A 75 10.38 1.31 -5.61
N SER A 76 10.35 1.16 -4.27
CA SER A 76 11.55 0.93 -3.46
C SER A 76 12.27 -0.39 -3.78
N CYS A 77 11.52 -1.39 -4.25
CA CYS A 77 11.99 -2.74 -4.59
C CYS A 77 12.40 -2.90 -6.05
N CYS A 78 12.02 -1.96 -6.91
CA CYS A 78 12.19 -2.03 -8.35
C CYS A 78 13.58 -1.59 -8.84
N ASP A 79 13.95 -2.07 -10.02
CA ASP A 79 15.10 -1.58 -10.77
C ASP A 79 14.83 -0.21 -11.45
N GLU A 80 15.85 0.36 -12.09
CA GLU A 80 15.74 1.69 -12.69
C GLU A 80 14.65 1.78 -13.77
N LYS A 81 14.50 0.75 -14.61
CA LYS A 81 13.50 0.76 -15.70
C LYS A 81 12.09 0.63 -15.13
N GLU A 82 11.92 -0.25 -14.16
CA GLU A 82 10.65 -0.47 -13.46
C GLU A 82 10.23 0.79 -12.68
N ARG A 83 11.16 1.49 -12.03
CA ARG A 83 10.89 2.76 -11.35
C ARG A 83 10.44 3.85 -12.31
N GLN A 84 11.10 3.98 -13.46
CA GLN A 84 10.71 4.95 -14.48
C GLN A 84 9.29 4.66 -15.01
N PHE A 85 8.92 3.39 -15.15
CA PHE A 85 7.56 3.02 -15.53
C PHE A 85 6.55 3.40 -14.43
N ILE A 86 6.84 3.09 -13.17
CA ILE A 86 5.99 3.46 -12.03
C ILE A 86 5.80 4.98 -11.94
N ASP A 87 6.87 5.75 -12.14
CA ASP A 87 6.83 7.22 -12.08
C ASP A 87 5.96 7.81 -13.21
N GLN A 88 6.10 7.28 -14.44
CA GLN A 88 5.26 7.67 -15.58
C GLN A 88 3.79 7.30 -15.36
N PHE A 89 3.52 6.09 -14.88
CA PHE A 89 2.16 5.63 -14.61
C PHE A 89 1.50 6.47 -13.50
N SER A 90 2.23 6.75 -12.42
CA SER A 90 1.75 7.58 -11.32
C SER A 90 1.46 9.01 -11.78
N GLY A 91 2.33 9.60 -12.60
CA GLY A 91 2.12 10.93 -13.19
C GLY A 91 0.88 10.99 -14.09
N MET A 92 0.64 9.94 -14.88
CA MET A 92 -0.57 9.82 -15.71
C MET A 92 -1.84 9.74 -14.85
N MET A 93 -1.83 8.93 -13.78
CA MET A 93 -2.98 8.81 -12.87
C MET A 93 -3.30 10.15 -12.19
N ASN A 94 -2.28 10.87 -11.70
CA ASN A 94 -2.47 12.20 -11.11
C ASN A 94 -3.05 13.19 -12.12
N THR A 95 -2.61 13.14 -13.38
CA THR A 95 -3.12 14.01 -14.45
C THR A 95 -4.59 13.71 -14.77
N LEU A 96 -4.98 12.43 -14.78
CA LEU A 96 -6.37 12.02 -14.98
C LEU A 96 -7.27 12.47 -13.83
N GLU A 97 -6.80 12.37 -12.59
CA GLU A 97 -7.53 12.81 -11.40
C GLU A 97 -7.76 14.34 -11.42
N LEU A 98 -6.74 15.12 -11.79
CA LEU A 98 -6.87 16.57 -11.98
C LEU A 98 -7.91 16.91 -13.07
N TYR A 99 -7.91 16.19 -14.19
CA TYR A 99 -8.89 16.41 -15.26
C TYR A 99 -10.32 16.06 -14.81
N ALA A 100 -10.49 14.95 -14.09
CA ALA A 100 -11.78 14.55 -13.52
C ALA A 100 -12.32 15.57 -12.51
N MET A 101 -11.44 16.14 -11.67
CA MET A 101 -11.80 17.19 -10.72
C MET A 101 -12.26 18.47 -11.44
N MET A 102 -11.58 18.86 -12.52
CA MET A 102 -11.96 20.01 -13.34
C MET A 102 -13.31 19.80 -14.03
N ALA A 103 -13.52 18.65 -14.67
CA ALA A 103 -14.78 18.31 -15.32
C ALA A 103 -15.97 18.20 -14.33
N GLY A 104 -15.72 17.76 -13.10
CA GLY A 104 -16.72 17.74 -12.03
C GLY A 104 -17.10 19.12 -11.51
N MET A 105 -16.17 20.09 -11.53
CA MET A 105 -16.42 21.46 -11.09
C MET A 105 -17.26 22.25 -12.09
N GLU A 106 -17.07 22.03 -13.40
CA GLU A 106 -17.83 22.68 -14.48
C GLU A 106 -19.34 22.35 -14.47
N MET A 107 -19.76 21.24 -13.86
CA MET A 107 -21.18 20.81 -13.80
C MET A 107 -21.96 21.34 -12.59
N SER A 108 -21.33 22.16 -11.73
CA SER A 108 -21.92 22.66 -10.48
C SER A 108 -22.15 24.18 -10.45
N GLY A 109 -21.94 24.87 -11.56
CA GLY A 109 -21.90 26.34 -11.64
C GLY A 109 -23.08 27.04 -12.31
N ASP A 110 -24.16 26.36 -12.68
CA ASP A 110 -25.29 26.99 -13.38
C ASP A 110 -26.62 26.64 -12.69
N GLY A 111 -27.13 27.58 -11.91
CA GLY A 111 -28.37 27.38 -11.17
C GLY A 111 -28.72 28.53 -10.25
N GLU A 112 -28.71 29.76 -10.75
CA GLU A 112 -29.40 30.90 -10.12
C GLU A 112 -29.44 32.06 -11.11
N GLU A 113 -30.50 32.15 -11.91
CA GLU A 113 -31.08 33.41 -12.43
C GLU A 113 -32.22 33.09 -13.42
N GLU A 114 -33.47 33.00 -12.93
CA GLU A 114 -34.68 33.47 -13.63
C GLU A 114 -35.91 33.24 -12.73
N GLU A 115 -36.28 34.24 -11.92
CA GLU A 115 -37.66 34.42 -11.43
C GLU A 115 -37.83 35.84 -10.87
N ARG A 116 -37.84 36.85 -11.76
CA ARG A 116 -38.37 38.19 -11.46
C ARG A 116 -38.93 38.84 -12.72
N GLU A 117 -40.09 38.38 -13.16
CA GLU A 117 -41.01 39.21 -13.96
C GLU A 117 -42.36 38.51 -14.08
N SER A 118 -43.20 38.58 -13.03
CA SER A 118 -44.63 38.29 -13.10
C SER A 118 -45.36 38.83 -11.85
N GLU A 119 -45.21 40.12 -11.54
CA GLU A 119 -46.13 40.84 -10.65
C GLU A 119 -46.38 42.26 -11.20
N GLU A 120 -46.88 42.36 -12.43
CA GLU A 120 -47.56 43.56 -12.86
C GLU A 120 -48.61 43.20 -13.91
N THR A 121 -49.80 42.80 -13.46
CA THR A 121 -51.11 43.11 -14.07
C THR A 121 -52.20 42.31 -13.37
N GLY A 122 -52.84 42.94 -12.40
CA GLY A 122 -53.96 42.37 -11.67
C GLY A 122 -54.68 43.42 -10.82
N ASP A 123 -54.86 44.62 -11.36
CA ASP A 123 -55.72 45.64 -10.77
C ASP A 123 -56.91 45.87 -11.71
N LEU A 124 -58.11 45.64 -11.16
CA LEU A 124 -59.48 46.05 -11.53
C LEU A 124 -60.52 44.92 -11.39
#